data_AF-A0A1J5I195-F1
#
_entry.id   AF-A0A1J5I195-F1
#
_cell.length_a   1.000
_cell.length_b   1.000
_cell.length_c   1.000
_cell.angle_alpha   90.00
_cell.angle_beta   90.00
_cell.angle_gamma   90.00
#
_symmetry.space_group_name_H-M   'P 1'
#
loop_
_entity.id
_entity.type
_entity.pdbx_description
1 polymer ?
#
loop_
_entity_poly.entity_id
_entity_poly.type
_entity_poly.pdbx_seq_one_letter_code
_entity_poly.pdbx_strand_id
1 'polypeptide(L)'
;MDNKDRNKIILELTCELLEKLNHEVENAFVEDVEGEENQVLVSLTVVRPGALIGLRGRNLAAIQLVLSLMVKVKFGEWVRVLLDINNYREEQKTRLQEMARDLAKRVMETGKSAEMMAMSSYERRLCHMAIQEIEGITSESEGEGEMRHLVIKKV
;
A
#
# COMPACT_ATOMS: atom_id res chain seq x y z
N MET A 1 -27.03 7.10 9.14
CA MET A 1 -27.09 6.86 7.69
C MET A 1 -26.83 5.38 7.49
N ASP A 2 -27.53 4.70 6.58
CA ASP A 2 -27.26 3.28 6.31
C ASP A 2 -25.85 3.12 5.71
N ASN A 3 -25.16 2.02 6.03
CA ASN A 3 -23.82 1.75 5.50
C ASN A 3 -23.84 1.67 3.97
N LYS A 4 -24.94 1.17 3.39
CA LYS A 4 -25.13 1.13 1.93
C LYS A 4 -25.18 2.52 1.31
N ASP A 5 -25.89 3.46 1.94
CA ASP A 5 -25.98 4.85 1.46
C ASP A 5 -24.62 5.54 1.56
N ARG A 6 -23.90 5.33 2.67
CA ARG A 6 -22.53 5.84 2.84
C ARG A 6 -21.61 5.32 1.74
N ASN A 7 -21.57 4.00 1.53
CA ASN A 7 -20.67 3.37 0.56
C ASN A 7 -20.98 3.83 -0.87
N LYS A 8 -22.27 4.03 -1.20
CA LYS A 8 -22.69 4.61 -2.48
C LYS A 8 -22.16 6.03 -2.67
N ILE A 9 -22.29 6.88 -1.67
CA ILE A 9 -21.77 8.27 -1.74
C ILE A 9 -20.24 8.28 -1.87
N ILE A 10 -19.54 7.39 -1.15
CA ILE A 10 -18.07 7.27 -1.25
C ILE A 10 -17.66 6.83 -2.67
N LEU A 11 -18.41 5.89 -3.26
CA LEU A 11 -18.19 5.46 -4.64
C LEU A 11 -18.37 6.63 -5.62
N GLU A 12 -19.45 7.40 -5.50
CA GLU A 12 -19.72 8.58 -6.33
C GLU A 12 -18.59 9.63 -6.21
N LEU A 13 -18.15 9.94 -5.00
CA LEU A 13 -17.03 10.86 -4.75
C LEU A 13 -15.71 10.35 -5.36
N THR A 14 -15.48 9.04 -5.31
CA THR A 14 -14.28 8.42 -5.87
C THR A 14 -14.28 8.54 -7.40
N CYS A 15 -15.40 8.22 -8.05
CA CYS A 15 -15.54 8.37 -9.50
C CYS A 15 -15.36 9.83 -9.93
N GLU A 16 -16.00 10.79 -9.24
CA GLU A 16 -15.85 12.22 -9.53
C GLU A 16 -14.39 12.68 -9.41
N LEU A 17 -13.67 12.21 -8.39
CA LEU A 17 -12.25 12.51 -8.22
C LEU A 17 -11.41 11.97 -9.38
N LEU A 18 -11.63 10.74 -9.80
CA LEU A 18 -10.87 10.10 -10.88
C LEU A 18 -11.17 10.71 -12.26
N GLU A 19 -12.42 11.09 -12.50
CA GLU A 19 -12.82 11.85 -13.69
C GLU A 19 -12.06 13.19 -13.77
N LYS A 20 -11.97 13.93 -12.65
CA LYS A 20 -11.19 15.18 -12.60
C LYS A 20 -9.69 14.99 -12.80
N LEU A 21 -9.19 13.78 -12.57
CA LEU A 21 -7.80 13.38 -12.84
C LEU A 21 -7.62 12.82 -14.27
N ASN A 22 -8.65 12.86 -15.11
CA ASN A 22 -8.65 12.32 -16.48
C ASN A 22 -8.35 10.81 -16.54
N HIS A 23 -8.87 10.04 -15.59
CA HIS A 23 -8.73 8.59 -15.55
C HIS A 23 -10.06 7.88 -15.77
N GLU A 24 -10.06 6.93 -16.70
CA GLU A 24 -11.19 6.05 -17.00
C GLU A 24 -11.20 4.86 -16.04
N VAL A 25 -12.34 4.65 -15.38
CA VAL A 25 -12.58 3.58 -14.41
C VAL A 25 -13.37 2.47 -15.09
N GLU A 26 -12.81 1.26 -15.14
CA GLU A 26 -13.49 0.09 -15.70
C GLU A 26 -14.47 -0.51 -14.68
N ASN A 27 -14.04 -0.58 -13.42
CA ASN A 27 -14.84 -1.11 -12.32
C ASN A 27 -14.46 -0.42 -11.02
N ALA A 28 -15.43 -0.23 -10.14
CA ALA A 28 -15.22 0.34 -8.83
C ALA A 28 -16.27 -0.18 -7.85
N PHE A 29 -15.83 -0.54 -6.65
CA PHE A 29 -16.74 -0.91 -5.57
C PHE A 29 -16.23 -0.42 -4.22
N VAL A 30 -17.17 -0.27 -3.29
CA VAL A 30 -16.90 0.14 -1.92
C VAL A 30 -17.55 -0.86 -0.98
N GLU A 31 -16.76 -1.40 -0.06
CA GLU A 31 -17.21 -2.35 0.94
C GLU A 31 -16.70 -1.98 2.33
N ASP A 32 -17.45 -2.39 3.35
CA ASP A 32 -17.01 -2.30 4.74
C ASP A 32 -15.92 -3.34 5.00
N VAL A 33 -14.87 -2.96 5.71
CA VAL A 33 -13.81 -3.89 6.10
C VAL A 33 -14.28 -4.68 7.32
N GLU A 34 -14.39 -6.01 7.19
CA GLU A 34 -14.80 -6.88 8.30
C GLU A 34 -13.86 -6.73 9.51
N GLY A 35 -14.45 -6.54 10.68
CA GLY A 35 -13.71 -6.42 11.95
C GLY A 35 -13.12 -5.03 12.24
N GLU A 36 -13.27 -4.05 11.35
CA GLU A 36 -12.80 -2.67 11.57
C GLU A 36 -14.00 -1.71 11.59
N GLU A 37 -14.22 -1.03 12.73
CA GLU A 37 -15.30 -0.06 12.84
C GLU A 37 -15.04 1.16 11.96
N ASN A 38 -16.03 1.50 11.13
CA ASN A 38 -16.04 2.67 10.27
C ASN A 38 -14.86 2.75 9.28
N GLN A 39 -14.40 1.59 8.82
CA GLN A 39 -13.42 1.47 7.74
C GLN A 39 -14.05 0.91 6.48
N VAL A 40 -13.72 1.51 5.35
CA VAL A 40 -14.16 1.08 4.02
C VAL A 40 -12.98 0.83 3.10
N LEU A 41 -13.08 -0.21 2.29
CA LEU A 41 -12.20 -0.46 1.16
C LEU A 41 -12.87 0.10 -0.10
N VAL A 42 -12.13 0.97 -0.79
CA VAL A 42 -12.45 1.47 -2.12
C VAL A 42 -11.52 0.75 -3.09
N SER A 43 -12.08 -0.15 -3.89
CA SER A 43 -11.33 -0.95 -4.85
C SER A 43 -11.66 -0.49 -6.27
N LEU A 44 -10.62 -0.26 -7.06
CA LEU A 44 -10.72 0.29 -8.41
C LEU A 44 -9.99 -0.59 -9.41
N THR A 45 -10.59 -0.77 -10.57
CA THR A 45 -9.96 -1.29 -11.78
C THR A 45 -9.91 -0.18 -12.82
N VAL A 46 -8.70 0.12 -13.30
CA VAL A 46 -8.44 1.15 -14.31
C VAL A 46 -7.53 0.61 -15.41
N VAL A 47 -7.72 1.10 -16.64
CA VAL A 47 -6.93 0.68 -17.82
C VAL A 47 -5.45 1.05 -17.67
N ARG A 48 -5.18 2.25 -17.14
CA ARG A 48 -3.83 2.84 -17.03
C ARG A 48 -3.53 3.23 -15.58
N PRO A 49 -3.18 2.26 -14.71
CA PRO A 49 -3.01 2.50 -13.28
C PRO A 49 -1.69 3.21 -12.94
N GLY A 50 -0.70 3.20 -13.83
CA GLY A 50 0.67 3.66 -13.52
C GLY A 50 0.76 5.08 -12.97
N ALA A 51 0.00 6.03 -13.52
CA ALA A 51 -0.02 7.41 -13.04
C ALA A 51 -0.77 7.58 -11.71
N LEU A 52 -1.81 6.77 -11.46
CA LEU A 52 -2.58 6.78 -10.22
C LEU A 52 -1.81 6.11 -9.07
N ILE A 53 -1.07 5.04 -9.36
CA ILE A 53 -0.21 4.37 -8.39
C ILE A 53 1.02 5.24 -8.09
N GLY A 54 1.69 5.71 -9.14
CA GLY A 54 2.93 6.46 -9.05
C GLY A 54 4.11 5.61 -8.55
N LEU A 55 5.26 6.25 -8.35
CA LEU A 55 6.45 5.55 -7.88
C LEU A 55 6.22 5.00 -6.46
N ARG A 56 6.23 3.67 -6.32
CA ARG A 56 6.03 2.96 -5.04
C ARG A 56 4.72 3.35 -4.33
N GLY A 57 3.65 3.60 -5.09
CA GLY A 57 2.34 3.89 -4.48
C GLY A 57 2.21 5.29 -3.91
N ARG A 58 3.17 6.20 -4.15
CA ARG A 58 3.11 7.58 -3.62
C ARG A 58 1.88 8.34 -4.10
N ASN A 59 1.48 8.17 -5.36
CA ASN A 59 0.29 8.83 -5.88
C ASN A 59 -0.97 8.17 -5.32
N LEU A 60 -0.99 6.84 -5.19
CA LEU A 60 -2.10 6.11 -4.55
C LEU A 60 -2.35 6.63 -3.13
N ALA A 61 -1.29 6.80 -2.34
CA ALA A 61 -1.37 7.35 -0.99
C ALA A 61 -1.88 8.80 -0.97
N ALA A 62 -1.42 9.64 -1.90
CA ALA A 62 -1.87 11.03 -2.02
C ALA A 62 -3.36 11.11 -2.41
N ILE A 63 -3.80 10.30 -3.37
CA ILE A 63 -5.20 10.22 -3.80
C ILE A 63 -6.07 9.73 -2.64
N GLN A 64 -5.63 8.70 -1.92
CA GLN A 64 -6.35 8.21 -0.73
C GLN A 64 -6.50 9.32 0.32
N LEU A 65 -5.47 10.12 0.56
CA LEU A 65 -5.54 11.25 1.48
C LEU A 65 -6.59 12.28 1.04
N VAL A 66 -6.56 12.69 -0.22
CA VAL A 66 -7.54 13.63 -0.78
C VAL A 66 -8.96 13.07 -0.67
N LEU A 67 -9.16 11.80 -1.04
CA LEU A 67 -10.44 11.12 -0.93
C LEU A 67 -10.92 11.06 0.53
N SER A 68 -10.04 10.73 1.47
CA SER A 68 -10.36 10.70 2.91
C SER A 68 -10.82 12.06 3.42
N LEU A 69 -10.20 13.15 2.93
CA LEU A 69 -10.61 14.52 3.27
C LEU A 69 -11.97 14.88 2.64
N MET A 70 -12.22 14.50 1.39
CA MET A 70 -13.52 14.70 0.73
C MET A 70 -14.64 13.97 1.47
N VAL A 71 -14.39 12.72 1.86
CA VAL A 71 -15.31 11.89 2.64
C VAL A 71 -15.59 12.53 4.01
N LYS A 72 -14.56 12.99 4.71
CA LYS A 72 -14.73 13.71 5.98
C LYS A 72 -15.59 14.96 5.83
N VAL A 73 -15.34 15.78 4.81
CA VAL A 73 -16.13 17.00 4.54
C VAL A 73 -17.58 16.65 4.23
N LYS A 74 -17.82 15.57 3.48
CA LYS A 74 -19.16 15.13 3.09
C LYS A 74 -20.00 14.65 4.28
N PHE A 75 -19.41 13.91 5.21
CA PHE A 75 -20.14 13.29 6.32
C PHE A 75 -20.02 14.03 7.66
N GLY A 76 -19.06 14.96 7.79
CA GLY A 76 -18.79 15.67 9.04
C GLY A 76 -18.04 14.82 10.09
N GLU A 77 -17.76 13.55 9.78
CA GLU A 77 -17.05 12.61 10.64
C GLU A 77 -15.94 11.88 9.87
N TRP A 78 -14.99 11.29 10.61
CA TRP A 78 -13.91 10.53 10.00
C TRP A 78 -14.35 9.11 9.68
N VAL A 79 -14.35 8.77 8.39
CA VAL A 79 -14.42 7.39 7.89
C VAL A 79 -13.02 6.99 7.42
N ARG A 80 -12.53 5.82 7.85
CA ARG A 80 -11.22 5.32 7.40
C ARG A 80 -11.36 4.78 5.98
N VAL A 81 -10.81 5.49 5.01
CA VAL A 81 -10.84 5.07 3.60
C VAL A 81 -9.52 4.39 3.25
N LEU A 82 -9.59 3.13 2.83
CA LEU A 82 -8.48 2.41 2.22
C LEU A 82 -8.70 2.37 0.71
N LEU A 83 -7.79 2.94 -0.06
CA LEU A 83 -7.83 2.91 -1.52
C LEU A 83 -6.91 1.82 -2.05
N ASP A 84 -7.42 1.01 -2.97
CA ASP A 84 -6.64 0.06 -3.75
C ASP A 84 -6.97 0.18 -5.23
N ILE A 85 -5.94 0.06 -6.07
CA ILE A 85 -6.04 0.20 -7.52
C ILE A 85 -5.37 -1.01 -8.15
N ASN A 86 -6.14 -1.78 -8.90
CA ASN A 86 -5.71 -2.99 -9.61
C ASN A 86 -4.93 -3.95 -8.69
N ASN A 87 -5.36 -4.14 -7.44
CA ASN A 87 -4.71 -5.03 -6.46
C ASN A 87 -3.23 -4.69 -6.14
N TYR A 88 -2.83 -3.43 -6.35
CA TYR A 88 -1.44 -2.98 -6.20
C TYR A 88 -0.85 -3.30 -4.82
N ARG A 89 -1.65 -3.21 -3.76
CA ARG A 89 -1.17 -3.40 -2.38
C ARG A 89 -0.69 -4.84 -2.15
N GLU A 90 -1.45 -5.84 -2.60
CA GLU A 90 -1.07 -7.25 -2.44
C GLU A 90 0.07 -7.63 -3.39
N GLU A 91 0.07 -7.10 -4.62
CA GLU A 91 1.17 -7.27 -5.56
C GLU A 91 2.48 -6.69 -5.02
N GLN A 92 2.44 -5.50 -4.41
CA GLN A 92 3.64 -4.93 -3.78
C GLN A 92 4.15 -5.77 -2.63
N LYS A 93 3.25 -6.22 -1.75
CA LYS A 93 3.61 -7.06 -0.61
C LYS A 93 4.34 -8.31 -1.09
N THR A 94 3.76 -9.02 -2.06
CA THR A 94 4.35 -10.23 -2.63
C THR A 94 5.73 -9.93 -3.23
N ARG A 95 5.82 -8.90 -4.07
CA ARG A 95 7.08 -8.49 -4.71
C ARG A 95 8.17 -8.12 -3.70
N LEU A 96 7.83 -7.40 -2.63
CA LEU A 96 8.76 -7.02 -1.57
C LEU A 96 9.30 -8.23 -0.82
N GLN A 97 8.42 -9.19 -0.48
CA GLN A 97 8.81 -10.43 0.19
C GLN A 97 9.72 -11.29 -0.69
N GLU A 98 9.41 -11.40 -1.99
CA GLU A 98 10.26 -12.12 -2.95
C GLU A 98 11.64 -11.47 -3.07
N MET A 99 11.70 -10.15 -3.27
CA MET A 99 12.98 -9.41 -3.32
C MET A 99 13.80 -9.60 -2.04
N ALA A 100 13.16 -9.59 -0.86
CA ALA A 100 13.82 -9.82 0.41
C ALA A 100 14.43 -11.23 0.49
N ARG A 101 13.69 -12.27 0.06
CA ARG A 101 14.16 -13.66 0.03
C ARG A 101 15.32 -13.85 -0.96
N ASP A 102 15.25 -13.24 -2.13
CA ASP A 102 16.30 -13.35 -3.15
C ASP A 102 17.60 -12.67 -2.70
N LEU A 103 17.48 -11.49 -2.07
CA LEU A 103 18.64 -10.82 -1.48
C LEU A 103 19.22 -11.63 -0.32
N ALA A 104 18.38 -12.20 0.55
CA ALA A 104 18.85 -13.05 1.64
C ALA A 104 19.65 -14.27 1.16
N LYS A 105 19.18 -14.96 0.11
CA LYS A 105 19.93 -16.06 -0.52
C LYS A 105 21.29 -15.59 -1.03
N ARG A 106 21.32 -14.45 -1.73
CA ARG A 106 22.58 -13.87 -2.23
C ARG A 106 23.55 -13.50 -1.11
N VAL A 107 23.06 -12.94 0.00
CA VAL A 107 23.87 -12.64 1.19
C VAL A 107 24.40 -13.93 1.81
N MET A 108 23.61 -14.99 1.86
CA MET A 108 24.01 -16.29 2.39
C MET A 108 25.17 -16.91 1.58
N GLU A 109 25.09 -16.85 0.25
CA GLU A 109 26.11 -17.35 -0.68
C GLU A 109 27.39 -16.51 -0.66
N THR A 110 27.25 -15.17 -0.69
CA THR A 110 28.39 -14.26 -0.87
C THR A 110 29.04 -13.84 0.45
N GLY A 111 28.33 -13.93 1.57
CA GLY A 111 28.74 -13.39 2.87
C GLY A 111 28.76 -11.85 2.94
N LYS A 112 28.41 -11.15 1.86
CA LYS A 112 28.38 -9.68 1.81
C LYS A 112 26.97 -9.19 2.14
N SER A 113 26.86 -8.18 3.00
CA SER A 113 25.58 -7.55 3.31
C SER A 113 24.93 -6.93 2.07
N ALA A 114 23.61 -6.80 2.11
CA ALA A 114 22.83 -6.15 1.07
C ALA A 114 21.81 -5.18 1.68
N GLU A 115 21.55 -4.08 0.97
CA GLU A 115 20.59 -3.07 1.35
C GLU A 115 19.39 -3.10 0.41
N MET A 116 18.18 -2.99 0.95
CA MET A 116 16.98 -2.74 0.18
C MET A 116 16.76 -1.23 0.03
N MET A 117 15.91 -0.84 -0.91
CA MET A 117 15.53 0.58 -1.06
C MET A 117 14.78 1.08 0.18
N ALA A 118 14.86 2.38 0.46
CA ALA A 118 14.07 2.99 1.53
C ALA A 118 12.57 2.82 1.31
N MET A 119 11.86 2.47 2.39
CA MET A 119 10.46 2.06 2.35
C MET A 119 9.78 2.28 3.72
N SER A 120 8.45 2.25 3.73
CA SER A 120 7.66 2.48 4.95
C SER A 120 7.96 1.45 6.05
N SER A 121 7.64 1.78 7.30
CA SER A 121 7.81 0.84 8.42
C SER A 121 7.03 -0.47 8.22
N TYR A 122 5.87 -0.39 7.57
CA TYR A 122 5.05 -1.57 7.22
C TYR A 122 5.77 -2.46 6.21
N GLU A 123 6.27 -1.89 5.11
CA GLU A 123 7.00 -2.63 4.09
C GLU A 123 8.29 -3.25 4.65
N ARG A 124 9.04 -2.52 5.48
CA ARG A 124 10.23 -3.07 6.15
C ARG A 124 9.87 -4.26 7.05
N ARG A 125 8.75 -4.19 7.77
CA ARG A 125 8.27 -5.30 8.59
C ARG A 125 7.92 -6.53 7.75
N LEU A 126 7.26 -6.35 6.60
CA LEU A 126 6.94 -7.45 5.68
C LEU A 126 8.20 -8.17 5.20
N CYS A 127 9.21 -7.41 4.77
CA CYS A 127 10.50 -7.94 4.35
C CYS A 127 11.25 -8.61 5.50
N HIS A 128 11.27 -7.97 6.68
CA HIS A 128 11.93 -8.51 7.87
C HIS A 128 11.34 -9.86 8.26
N MET A 129 10.00 -9.99 8.28
CA MET A 129 9.32 -11.26 8.56
C MET A 129 9.67 -12.33 7.53
N ALA A 130 9.70 -12.00 6.24
CA ALA A 130 10.07 -12.94 5.19
C ALA A 130 11.54 -13.41 5.31
N ILE A 131 12.43 -12.56 5.85
CA ILE A 131 13.84 -12.90 6.10
C ILE A 131 14.00 -13.74 7.36
N GLN A 132 13.21 -13.49 8.40
CA GLN A 132 13.27 -14.27 9.66
C GLN A 132 12.97 -15.77 9.45
N GLU A 133 12.31 -16.14 8.36
CA GLU A 133 12.07 -17.53 7.97
C GLU A 133 13.34 -18.25 7.46
N ILE A 134 14.44 -17.52 7.22
CA ILE A 134 15.68 -18.03 6.61
C ILE A 134 16.78 -18.15 7.67
N GLU A 135 17.19 -19.37 7.97
CA GLU A 135 18.28 -19.63 8.93
C GLU A 135 19.61 -19.01 8.48
N GLY A 136 20.39 -18.50 9.44
CA GLY A 136 21.72 -17.93 9.19
C GLY A 136 21.74 -16.52 8.58
N ILE A 137 20.58 -15.89 8.42
CA ILE A 137 20.44 -14.50 7.96
C ILE A 137 19.62 -13.70 8.97
N THR A 138 19.95 -12.42 9.14
CA THR A 138 19.15 -11.47 9.90
C THR A 138 18.99 -10.18 9.10
N SER A 139 18.07 -9.32 9.55
CA SER A 139 17.90 -7.99 8.98
C SER A 139 17.64 -6.94 10.05
N GLU A 140 18.09 -5.72 9.77
CA GLU A 140 17.91 -4.56 10.64
C GLU A 140 17.52 -3.33 9.83
N SER A 141 16.85 -2.39 10.48
CA SER A 141 16.40 -1.16 9.83
C SER A 141 17.36 0.00 10.12
N GLU A 142 18.06 0.47 9.09
CA GLU A 142 19.03 1.57 9.18
C GLU A 142 18.53 2.85 8.48
N GLY A 143 19.09 3.99 8.86
CA GLY A 143 18.71 5.32 8.38
C GLY A 143 17.54 5.96 9.14
N GLU A 144 17.13 7.15 8.69
CA GLU A 144 16.11 7.98 9.33
C GLU A 144 15.07 8.51 8.32
N GLY A 145 13.85 8.75 8.81
CA GLY A 145 12.76 9.31 8.00
C GLY A 145 12.52 8.54 6.70
N GLU A 146 12.50 9.27 5.58
CA GLU A 146 12.29 8.71 4.23
C GLU A 146 13.49 7.91 3.71
N MET A 147 14.68 8.05 4.32
CA MET A 147 15.89 7.31 3.94
C MET A 147 16.02 5.99 4.69
N ARG A 148 15.06 5.68 5.58
CA ARG A 148 15.12 4.47 6.39
C ARG A 148 14.84 3.23 5.54
N HIS A 149 15.76 2.27 5.57
CA HIS A 149 15.76 1.10 4.71
C HIS A 149 16.10 -0.17 5.51
N LEU A 150 16.09 -1.33 4.83
CA LEU A 150 16.38 -2.62 5.44
C LEU A 150 17.75 -3.12 4.99
N VAL A 151 18.60 -3.46 5.96
CA VAL A 151 19.92 -4.07 5.75
C VAL A 151 19.83 -5.55 6.10
N ILE A 152 20.38 -6.39 5.22
CA ILE A 152 20.36 -7.85 5.32
C ILE A 152 21.79 -8.33 5.50
N LYS A 153 22.04 -9.13 6.53
CA LYS A 153 23.39 -9.61 6.88
C LYS A 153 23.35 -11.06 7.37
N LYS A 154 24.47 -11.75 7.20
CA LYS A 154 24.68 -13.09 7.76
C LYS A 154 24.83 -13.00 9.28
N VAL A 155 24.27 -13.99 9.98
CA VAL A 155 24.43 -14.17 11.43
C VAL A 155 25.79 -14.79 11.73
#